data_AF-A0A6N7FPQ2-F1
#
_entry.id   AF-A0A6N7FPQ2-F1
#
_cell.length_a   1.000
_cell.length_b   1.000
_cell.length_c   1.000
_cell.angle_alpha   90.00
_cell.angle_beta   90.00
_cell.angle_gamma   90.00
#
_symmetry.space_group_name_H-M   'P 1'
#
loop_
_entity.id
_entity.type
_entity.pdbx_description
1 polymer ?
#
loop_
_entity_poly.entity_id
_entity_poly.type
_entity_poly.pdbx_seq_one_letter_code
_entity_poly.pdbx_strand_id
1 'polypeptide(L)'
;MLLAAIGDDAYDVVLIVHLLAVIVAFGTLFGMPALRRSSPEVATRLYLRWALPATVVIWVAGMGLVGMSDKVFEMTQTWIVASLVVWLVLLALGVFVMRPALAQGEAGSSRVGMATGISHLLLVVALYLMVFKPGL
;
A
#
# COMPACT_ATOMS: atom_id res chain seq x y z
N MET A 1 -10.93 -23.07 -22.42
CA MET A 1 -9.80 -22.13 -22.25
C MET A 1 -10.23 -21.00 -21.31
N LEU A 2 -10.56 -21.35 -20.05
CA LEU A 2 -11.25 -20.47 -19.09
C LEU A 2 -10.36 -20.06 -17.89
N LEU A 3 -9.05 -20.27 -18.01
CA LEU A 3 -8.02 -19.94 -17.02
C LEU A 3 -6.84 -19.14 -17.62
N ALA A 4 -6.97 -18.67 -18.88
CA ALA A 4 -5.81 -18.25 -19.66
C ALA A 4 -5.16 -16.91 -19.22
N ALA A 5 -5.80 -16.13 -18.35
CA ALA A 5 -5.32 -14.79 -17.98
C ALA A 5 -4.93 -14.63 -16.49
N ILE A 6 -5.34 -15.56 -15.62
CA ILE A 6 -4.82 -15.64 -14.24
C ILE A 6 -3.78 -16.74 -14.20
N GLY A 7 -2.54 -16.38 -13.85
CA GLY A 7 -1.41 -17.31 -13.86
C GLY A 7 -0.72 -17.43 -15.22
N ASP A 8 -0.92 -16.47 -16.13
CA ASP A 8 -0.04 -16.28 -17.28
C ASP A 8 1.18 -15.41 -16.88
N ASP A 9 2.23 -15.43 -17.71
CA ASP A 9 3.49 -14.74 -17.40
C ASP A 9 3.30 -13.24 -17.16
N ALA A 10 2.40 -12.60 -17.91
CA ALA A 10 2.15 -11.17 -17.78
C ALA A 10 1.44 -10.85 -16.46
N TYR A 11 0.40 -11.61 -16.10
CA TYR A 11 -0.32 -11.49 -14.85
C TYR A 11 0.61 -11.71 -13.65
N ASP A 12 1.44 -12.75 -13.70
CA ASP A 12 2.37 -13.09 -12.63
C ASP A 12 3.44 -12.01 -12.44
N VAL A 13 3.95 -11.40 -13.52
CA VAL A 13 4.85 -10.25 -13.43
C VAL A 13 4.18 -9.07 -12.73
N VAL A 14 2.95 -8.72 -13.10
CA VAL A 14 2.21 -7.62 -12.44
C VAL A 14 1.91 -7.96 -10.98
N LEU A 15 1.60 -9.22 -10.69
CA LEU A 15 1.36 -9.72 -9.33
C LEU A 15 2.62 -9.56 -8.47
N ILE A 16 3.78 -9.95 -8.98
CA ILE A 16 5.07 -9.75 -8.30
C ILE A 16 5.31 -8.26 -8.06
N VAL A 17 5.07 -7.40 -9.05
CA VAL A 17 5.20 -5.94 -8.88
C VAL A 17 4.28 -5.41 -7.79
N HIS A 18 3.03 -5.86 -7.74
CA HIS A 18 2.07 -5.48 -6.70
C HIS A 18 2.58 -5.88 -5.31
N LEU A 19 3.01 -7.13 -5.14
CA LEU A 19 3.52 -7.65 -3.87
C LEU A 19 4.81 -6.95 -3.43
N LEU A 20 5.75 -6.72 -4.35
CA LEU A 20 6.97 -5.97 -4.05
C LEU A 20 6.67 -4.52 -3.66
N ALA A 21 5.69 -3.88 -4.30
CA ALA A 21 5.26 -2.53 -3.93
C ALA A 21 4.67 -2.49 -2.51
N VAL A 22 3.87 -3.50 -2.11
CA VAL A 22 3.40 -3.65 -0.72
C VAL A 22 4.59 -3.79 0.23
N ILE A 23 5.57 -4.65 -0.08
CA ILE A 23 6.76 -4.83 0.76
C ILE A 23 7.55 -3.52 0.91
N VAL A 24 7.74 -2.76 -0.17
CA VAL A 24 8.46 -1.48 -0.10
C VAL A 24 7.67 -0.42 0.69
N ALA A 25 6.36 -0.33 0.47
CA ALA A 25 5.50 0.64 1.15
C ALA A 25 5.45 0.40 2.67
N PHE A 26 5.28 -0.85 3.10
CA PHE A 26 5.11 -1.17 4.51
C PHE A 26 6.42 -1.55 5.21
N GLY A 27 7.38 -2.16 4.51
CA GLY A 27 8.70 -2.48 5.05
C GLY A 27 9.44 -1.24 5.55
N THR A 28 9.32 -0.12 4.83
CA THR A 28 9.85 1.17 5.28
C THR A 28 9.12 1.70 6.52
N LEU A 29 7.82 1.46 6.66
CA LEU A 29 7.02 1.86 7.81
C LEU A 29 7.34 1.05 9.08
N PHE A 30 7.67 -0.24 8.95
CA PHE A 30 8.12 -1.06 10.09
C PHE A 30 9.45 -0.54 10.69
N GLY A 31 10.37 -0.08 9.83
CA GLY A 31 11.63 0.52 10.28
C GLY A 31 11.49 1.96 10.82
N MET A 32 10.36 2.62 10.58
CA MET A 32 10.16 4.04 10.88
C MET A 32 10.43 4.41 12.35
N PRO A 33 9.93 3.68 13.37
CA PRO A 33 10.14 4.07 14.76
C PRO A 33 11.61 4.01 15.19
N ALA A 34 12.37 3.04 14.68
CA ALA A 34 13.79 2.92 14.98
C ALA A 34 14.59 4.01 14.26
N LEU A 35 14.37 4.15 12.94
CA LEU A 35 15.09 5.12 12.11
C LEU A 35 14.81 6.56 12.51
N ARG A 36 13.60 6.88 12.99
CA ARG A 36 13.31 8.24 13.48
C ARG A 36 14.06 8.62 14.75
N ARG A 37 14.48 7.64 15.57
CA ARG A 37 15.28 7.91 16.77
C ARG A 37 16.77 8.04 16.45
N SER A 38 17.27 7.27 15.47
CA SER A 38 18.69 7.22 15.15
C SER A 38 19.09 8.15 14.00
N SER A 39 18.22 8.33 13.01
CA SER A 39 18.50 9.01 11.74
C SER A 39 17.21 9.55 11.08
N PRO A 40 16.60 10.63 11.62
CA PRO A 40 15.35 11.20 11.13
C PRO A 40 15.34 11.55 9.64
N GLU A 41 16.48 11.98 9.10
CA GLU A 41 16.65 12.35 7.69
C GLU A 41 16.55 11.12 6.78
N VAL A 42 17.13 9.99 7.23
CA VAL A 42 17.05 8.71 6.51
C VAL A 42 15.62 8.19 6.52
N ALA A 43 14.95 8.25 7.69
CA ALA A 43 13.55 7.87 7.82
C ALA A 43 12.65 8.66 6.84
N THR A 44 12.86 9.98 6.78
CA THR A 44 12.13 10.88 5.89
C THR A 44 12.40 10.57 4.41
N ARG A 45 13.68 10.37 4.06
CA ARG A 45 14.09 10.04 2.68
C ARG A 45 13.49 8.71 2.23
N LEU A 46 13.53 7.68 3.07
CA LEU A 46 12.95 6.38 2.76
C LEU A 46 11.44 6.48 2.56
N TYR A 47 10.75 7.22 3.43
CA TYR A 47 9.31 7.40 3.26
C TYR A 47 8.96 8.10 1.95
N LEU A 48 9.57 9.27 1.68
CA LEU A 48 9.19 10.11 0.54
C LEU A 48 9.65 9.53 -0.80
N ARG A 49 10.79 8.83 -0.82
CA ARG A 49 11.38 8.31 -2.07
C ARG A 49 10.96 6.88 -2.39
N TRP A 50 10.57 6.11 -1.38
CA TRP A 50 10.21 4.71 -1.56
C TRP A 50 8.79 4.41 -1.10
N ALA A 51 8.45 4.68 0.16
CA ALA A 51 7.16 4.27 0.71
C ALA A 51 5.97 4.90 -0.04
N LEU A 52 5.98 6.23 -0.17
CA LEU A 52 4.88 6.97 -0.77
C LEU A 52 4.71 6.67 -2.28
N PRO A 53 5.78 6.62 -3.11
CA PRO A 53 5.67 6.15 -4.48
C PRO A 53 5.22 4.69 -4.58
N ALA A 54 5.72 3.79 -3.71
CA ALA A 54 5.30 2.41 -3.70
C ALA A 54 3.80 2.26 -3.39
N THR A 55 3.25 3.08 -2.50
CA THR A 55 1.79 3.15 -2.28
C THR A 55 1.04 3.43 -3.57
N VAL A 56 1.53 4.31 -4.45
CA VAL A 56 0.90 4.55 -5.77
C VAL A 56 1.02 3.32 -6.66
N VAL A 57 2.19 2.68 -6.69
CA VAL A 57 2.43 1.47 -7.50
C VAL A 57 1.53 0.30 -7.07
N ILE A 58 1.25 0.14 -5.76
CA ILE A 58 0.30 -0.87 -5.26
C ILE A 58 -1.03 -0.75 -6.00
N TRP A 59 -1.59 0.46 -6.11
CA TRP A 59 -2.86 0.65 -6.81
C TRP A 59 -2.76 0.44 -8.31
N VAL A 60 -1.73 0.99 -8.96
CA VAL A 60 -1.55 0.82 -10.41
C VAL A 60 -1.46 -0.67 -10.77
N ALA A 61 -0.63 -1.43 -10.05
CA ALA A 61 -0.48 -2.86 -10.27
C ALA A 61 -1.75 -3.64 -9.87
N GLY A 62 -2.41 -3.27 -8.77
CA GLY A 62 -3.64 -3.92 -8.33
C GLY A 62 -4.79 -3.75 -9.31
N MET A 63 -4.97 -2.53 -9.84
CA MET A 63 -5.94 -2.25 -10.90
C MET A 63 -5.58 -2.95 -12.20
N GLY A 64 -4.27 -3.06 -12.51
CA GLY A 64 -3.77 -3.88 -13.60
C GLY A 64 -4.22 -5.34 -13.49
N LEU A 65 -4.03 -5.96 -12.32
CA LEU A 65 -4.46 -7.34 -12.07
C LEU A 65 -5.97 -7.54 -12.23
N VAL A 66 -6.79 -6.59 -11.76
CA VAL A 66 -8.24 -6.65 -11.98
C VAL A 66 -8.57 -6.57 -13.47
N GLY A 67 -7.98 -5.61 -14.19
CA GLY A 67 -8.18 -5.45 -15.64
C GLY A 67 -7.73 -6.65 -16.46
N MET A 68 -6.68 -7.35 -16.02
CA MET A 68 -6.15 -8.56 -16.66
C MET A 68 -6.89 -9.84 -16.27
N SER A 69 -7.80 -9.81 -15.31
CA SER A 69 -8.41 -11.03 -14.76
C SER A 69 -9.53 -11.66 -15.60
N ASP A 70 -9.74 -11.22 -16.85
CA ASP A 70 -10.79 -11.74 -17.76
C ASP A 70 -12.17 -11.95 -17.09
N LYS A 71 -12.61 -10.94 -16.32
CA LYS A 71 -13.88 -10.91 -15.56
C LYS A 71 -13.97 -11.87 -14.38
N VAL A 72 -12.90 -12.59 -14.03
CA VAL A 72 -12.86 -13.35 -12.77
C VAL A 72 -12.96 -12.39 -11.57
N PHE A 73 -12.31 -11.23 -11.69
CA PHE A 73 -12.45 -10.14 -10.73
C PHE A 73 -13.08 -8.91 -11.37
N GLU A 74 -14.08 -8.34 -10.71
CA GLU A 74 -14.82 -7.17 -11.18
C GLU A 74 -14.74 -6.03 -10.17
N MET A 75 -14.70 -4.79 -10.66
CA MET A 75 -14.64 -3.59 -9.81
C MET A 75 -15.86 -3.40 -8.90
N THR A 76 -16.93 -4.16 -9.12
CA THR A 76 -18.15 -4.19 -8.30
C THR A 76 -18.02 -5.10 -7.07
N GLN A 77 -17.03 -6.00 -7.05
CA GLN A 77 -16.83 -6.93 -5.94
C GLN A 77 -16.47 -6.16 -4.67
N THR A 78 -17.15 -6.50 -3.57
CA THR A 78 -17.08 -5.74 -2.31
C THR A 78 -15.65 -5.66 -1.78
N TRP A 79 -14.88 -6.75 -1.84
CA TRP A 79 -13.49 -6.76 -1.36
C TRP A 79 -12.56 -5.87 -2.20
N ILE A 80 -12.82 -5.69 -3.51
CA ILE A 80 -12.05 -4.77 -4.37
C ILE A 80 -12.37 -3.33 -4.00
N VAL A 81 -13.65 -2.98 -3.91
CA VAL A 81 -14.07 -1.63 -3.53
C VAL A 81 -13.56 -1.27 -2.14
N ALA A 82 -13.69 -2.17 -1.17
CA ALA A 82 -13.18 -1.97 0.18
C ALA A 82 -11.65 -1.79 0.18
N SER A 83 -10.91 -2.57 -0.60
CA SER A 83 -9.46 -2.43 -0.73
C SER A 83 -9.06 -1.11 -1.37
N LEU A 84 -9.82 -0.63 -2.36
CA LEU A 84 -9.60 0.67 -2.98
C LEU A 84 -9.82 1.81 -1.96
N VAL A 85 -10.85 1.72 -1.12
CA VAL A 85 -11.07 2.67 -0.03
C VAL A 85 -9.91 2.66 0.96
N VAL A 86 -9.46 1.46 1.39
CA VAL A 86 -8.29 1.33 2.28
C VAL A 86 -7.06 1.98 1.66
N TRP A 87 -6.80 1.74 0.37
CA TRP A 87 -5.71 2.37 -0.36
C TRP A 87 -5.84 3.90 -0.42
N LEU A 88 -7.03 4.44 -0.69
CA LEU A 88 -7.27 5.88 -0.71
C LEU A 88 -6.97 6.52 0.66
N VAL A 89 -7.34 5.85 1.76
CA VAL A 89 -7.01 6.30 3.11
C VAL A 89 -5.49 6.26 3.34
N LEU A 90 -4.81 5.20 2.91
CA LEU A 90 -3.34 5.11 2.99
C LEU A 90 -2.65 6.24 2.20
N LEU A 91 -3.12 6.53 0.99
CA LEU A 91 -2.60 7.61 0.18
C LEU A 91 -2.86 8.97 0.82
N ALA A 92 -4.07 9.19 1.35
CA ALA A 92 -4.45 10.42 2.03
C ALA A 92 -3.59 10.64 3.30
N LEU A 93 -3.38 9.59 4.10
CA LEU A 93 -2.46 9.63 5.24
C LEU A 93 -1.05 9.99 4.77
N GLY A 94 -0.58 9.42 3.67
CA GLY A 94 0.76 9.68 3.17
C GLY A 94 0.97 11.11 2.68
N VAL A 95 0.03 11.63 1.89
CA VAL A 95 0.13 12.96 1.27
C VAL A 95 -0.21 14.07 2.26
N PHE A 96 -1.29 13.93 3.03
CA PHE A 96 -1.84 15.01 3.84
C PHE A 96 -1.43 14.97 5.32
N VAL A 97 -0.91 13.84 5.81
CA VAL A 97 -0.49 13.71 7.22
C VAL A 97 1.01 13.44 7.32
N MET A 98 1.49 12.35 6.75
CA MET A 98 2.87 11.89 6.91
C MET A 98 3.87 12.85 6.27
N ARG A 99 3.70 13.18 5.00
CA ARG A 99 4.60 14.10 4.27
C ARG A 99 4.74 15.48 4.97
N PRO A 100 3.67 16.20 5.33
CA PRO A 100 3.82 17.47 6.03
C PRO A 100 4.34 17.30 7.46
N ALA A 101 4.01 16.21 8.16
CA ALA A 101 4.53 15.98 9.51
C ALA A 101 6.05 15.72 9.49
N LEU A 102 6.56 14.96 8.52
CA LEU A 102 8.00 14.75 8.35
C LEU A 102 8.75 16.07 8.06
N ALA A 103 8.15 16.98 7.29
CA ALA A 103 8.73 18.30 7.02
C ALA A 103 8.80 19.21 8.27
N GLN A 104 8.03 18.91 9.32
CA GLN A 104 7.99 19.67 10.57
C GLN A 104 8.95 19.11 11.64
N GLY A 105 9.71 18.06 11.34
CA GLY A 105 10.64 17.45 12.28
C GLY A 105 9.96 16.99 13.57
N GLU A 106 10.49 17.39 14.73
CA GLU A 106 9.96 17.00 16.04
C GLU A 106 8.52 17.45 16.28
N ALA A 107 8.12 18.62 15.77
CA ALA A 107 6.73 19.11 15.90
C ALA A 107 5.71 18.23 15.15
N GLY A 108 6.17 17.41 14.20
CA GLY A 108 5.35 16.43 13.50
C GLY A 108 5.35 15.04 14.12
N SER A 109 6.12 14.80 15.19
CA SER A 109 6.48 13.44 15.60
C SER A 109 5.29 12.57 16.01
N SER A 110 4.32 13.16 16.71
CA SER A 110 3.08 12.47 17.11
C SER A 110 2.23 12.07 15.90
N ARG A 111 2.10 12.94 14.90
CA ARG A 111 1.35 12.68 13.66
C ARG A 111 2.01 11.61 12.81
N VAL A 112 3.34 11.59 12.74
CA VAL A 112 4.09 10.50 12.07
C VAL A 112 3.86 9.17 12.78
N GLY A 113 3.91 9.14 14.11
CA GLY A 113 3.62 7.92 14.89
C GLY A 113 2.20 7.42 14.67
N MET A 114 1.21 8.32 14.75
CA MET A 114 -0.20 8.02 14.49
C MET A 114 -0.42 7.49 13.08
N ALA A 115 0.06 8.20 12.05
CA ALA A 115 -0.08 7.77 10.66
C ALA A 115 0.57 6.41 10.41
N THR A 116 1.75 6.18 10.99
CA THR A 116 2.44 4.87 10.92
C THR A 116 1.57 3.76 11.53
N GLY A 117 1.02 3.98 12.72
CA GLY A 117 0.15 3.00 13.39
C GLY A 117 -1.11 2.69 12.59
N ILE A 118 -1.80 3.73 12.09
CA ILE A 118 -3.00 3.57 11.25
C ILE A 118 -2.65 2.80 9.97
N SER A 119 -1.53 3.09 9.31
CA SER A 119 -1.10 2.36 8.12
C SER A 119 -0.91 0.87 8.37
N HIS A 120 -0.37 0.46 9.52
CA HIS A 120 -0.23 -0.97 9.84
C HIS A 120 -1.57 -1.66 10.11
N LEU A 121 -2.52 -0.98 10.77
CA LEU A 121 -3.87 -1.52 10.94
C LEU A 121 -4.56 -1.70 9.59
N LEU A 122 -4.43 -0.71 8.70
CA LEU A 122 -4.96 -0.77 7.35
C LEU A 122 -4.28 -1.85 6.48
N LEU A 123 -3.00 -2.14 6.71
CA LEU A 123 -2.32 -3.28 6.08
C LEU A 123 -3.01 -4.60 6.46
N VAL A 124 -3.31 -4.81 7.75
CA VAL A 124 -3.99 -6.04 8.21
C VAL A 124 -5.37 -6.16 7.56
N VAL A 125 -6.13 -5.06 7.49
CA VAL A 125 -7.43 -5.03 6.82
C VAL A 125 -7.28 -5.33 5.33
N ALA A 126 -6.33 -4.70 4.64
CA ALA A 126 -6.08 -4.95 3.23
C ALA A 126 -5.69 -6.40 2.95
N LEU A 127 -4.81 -7.00 3.78
CA LEU A 127 -4.44 -8.41 3.67
C LEU A 127 -5.66 -9.32 3.86
N TYR A 128 -6.51 -9.05 4.85
CA TYR A 128 -7.74 -9.80 5.04
C TYR A 128 -8.63 -9.75 3.79
N LEU A 129 -8.85 -8.54 3.25
CA LEU A 129 -9.67 -8.37 2.04
C LEU A 129 -9.09 -9.10 0.83
N MET A 130 -7.77 -9.05 0.64
CA MET A 130 -7.09 -9.66 -0.51
C MET A 130 -6.96 -11.19 -0.41
N VAL A 131 -6.82 -11.73 0.81
CA VAL A 131 -6.66 -13.16 1.05
C VAL A 131 -8.01 -13.86 1.07
N PHE A 132 -8.96 -13.35 1.85
CA PHE A 132 -10.25 -14.01 2.05
C PHE A 132 -11.31 -13.58 1.03
N LYS A 133 -11.12 -12.43 0.36
CA LYS A 133 -11.98 -11.91 -0.70
C LYS A 133 -13.48 -12.02 -0.37
N PRO A 134 -13.93 -11.45 0.76
CA PRO A 134 -15.31 -11.61 1.20
C PRO A 134 -16.29 -11.07 0.14
N GLY A 135 -17.35 -11.84 -0.12
CA GLY A 135 -18.35 -11.50 -1.14
C GLY A 135 -17.93 -11.80 -2.58
N LEU A 136 -16.82 -12.55 -2.76
CA LEU A 136 -16.51 -13.27 -4.00
C LEU A 136 -17.30 -14.59 -4.05
#